data_AF-A0A843CYL3-F1
#
_entry.id   AF-A0A843CYL3-F1
#
_cell.length_a   1.000
_cell.length_b   1.000
_cell.length_c   1.000
_cell.angle_alpha   90.00
_cell.angle_beta   90.00
_cell.angle_gamma   90.00
#
_symmetry.space_group_name_H-M   'P 1'
#
loop_
_entity.id
_entity.type
_entity.pdbx_description
1 polymer ?
#
loop_
_entity_poly.entity_id
_entity_poly.type
_entity_poly.pdbx_seq_one_letter_code
_entity_poly.pdbx_strand_id
1 'polypeptide(L)'
;KLLTDSGLSATQAQRKLDGMNAGALHELAFSQGINLGTTPAWQRRGIAVYRGTVEKMGYNPKTGESAPVTRNVSVIDRDLPLFKTPAGQKWVAEKILLPTDI
;
A
#
# COMPACT_ATOMS: atom_id res chain seq x y z
N LYS A 1 -2.03 -12.82 -14.92
CA LYS A 1 -2.20 -14.05 -15.73
C LYS A 1 -3.45 -14.03 -16.62
N LEU A 2 -4.34 -13.02 -16.54
CA LEU A 2 -5.55 -12.91 -17.37
C LEU A 2 -5.40 -13.37 -18.84
N LEU A 3 -4.46 -12.79 -19.60
CA LEU A 3 -4.27 -13.14 -21.01
C LEU A 3 -3.58 -14.50 -21.21
N THR A 4 -2.71 -14.91 -20.30
CA THR A 4 -2.05 -16.21 -20.39
C THR A 4 -3.00 -17.34 -20.05
N ASP A 5 -3.91 -17.11 -19.10
CA ASP A 5 -4.94 -18.06 -18.69
C ASP A 5 -6.03 -18.20 -19.76
N SER A 6 -6.23 -17.19 -20.62
CA SER A 6 -7.08 -17.29 -21.81
C SER A 6 -6.39 -17.96 -23.01
N GLY A 7 -5.19 -18.51 -22.81
CA GLY A 7 -4.47 -19.32 -23.81
C GLY A 7 -3.45 -18.57 -24.66
N LEU A 8 -3.21 -17.27 -24.41
CA LEU A 8 -2.15 -16.54 -25.12
C LEU A 8 -0.78 -16.91 -24.54
N SER A 9 0.22 -17.06 -25.40
CA SER A 9 1.62 -17.08 -24.96
C SER A 9 2.01 -15.74 -24.33
N ALA A 10 3.06 -15.72 -23.51
CA ALA A 10 3.58 -14.50 -22.90
C ALA A 10 3.89 -13.40 -23.95
N THR A 11 4.44 -13.77 -25.10
CA THR A 11 4.73 -12.83 -26.20
C THR A 11 3.46 -12.24 -26.81
N GLN A 12 2.42 -13.06 -27.03
CA GLN A 12 1.14 -12.60 -27.55
C GLN A 12 0.43 -11.69 -26.55
N ALA A 13 0.46 -12.05 -25.26
CA ALA A 13 -0.09 -11.22 -24.19
C ALA A 13 0.61 -9.86 -24.13
N GLN A 14 1.96 -9.83 -24.19
CA GLN A 14 2.72 -8.59 -24.22
C GLN A 14 2.34 -7.73 -25.42
N ARG A 15 2.33 -8.28 -26.64
CA ARG A 15 1.94 -7.56 -27.86
C ARG A 15 0.52 -7.00 -27.79
N LYS A 16 -0.39 -7.70 -27.12
CA LYS A 16 -1.76 -7.25 -26.93
C LYS A 16 -1.87 -6.10 -25.94
N LEU A 17 -1.04 -6.09 -24.89
CA LEU A 17 -1.02 -5.02 -23.88
C LEU A 17 -0.21 -3.79 -24.33
N ASP A 18 0.69 -3.97 -25.28
CA ASP A 18 1.58 -2.92 -25.77
C ASP A 18 0.78 -1.75 -26.37
N GLY A 19 1.11 -0.53 -25.94
CA GLY A 19 0.41 0.69 -26.36
C GLY A 19 -0.99 0.92 -25.77
N MET A 20 -1.54 -0.01 -24.96
CA MET A 20 -2.83 0.23 -24.30
C MET A 20 -2.72 1.28 -23.20
N ASN A 21 -3.65 2.25 -23.21
CA ASN A 21 -3.79 3.20 -22.11
C ASN A 21 -4.56 2.57 -20.92
N ALA A 22 -4.62 3.30 -19.80
CA ALA A 22 -5.28 2.82 -18.59
C ALA A 22 -6.77 2.46 -18.78
N GLY A 23 -7.50 3.23 -19.61
CA GLY A 23 -8.90 2.97 -19.92
C GLY A 23 -9.08 1.67 -20.70
N ALA A 24 -8.29 1.47 -21.76
CA ALA A 24 -8.31 0.26 -22.56
C ALA A 24 -7.94 -1.00 -21.73
N LEU A 25 -6.99 -0.88 -20.80
CA LEU A 25 -6.66 -1.95 -19.86
C LEU A 25 -7.82 -2.27 -18.90
N HIS A 26 -8.52 -1.25 -18.41
CA HIS A 26 -9.71 -1.42 -17.58
C HIS A 26 -10.82 -2.14 -18.34
N GLU A 27 -11.12 -1.72 -19.56
CA GLU A 27 -12.13 -2.36 -20.41
C GLU A 27 -11.76 -3.81 -20.75
N LEU A 28 -10.50 -4.07 -21.09
CA LEU A 28 -10.00 -5.41 -21.34
C LEU A 28 -10.20 -6.32 -20.12
N ALA A 29 -9.81 -5.87 -18.93
CA ALA A 29 -10.00 -6.64 -17.70
C ALA A 29 -11.49 -6.85 -17.39
N PHE A 30 -12.30 -5.81 -17.56
CA PHE A 30 -13.74 -5.85 -17.29
C PHE A 30 -14.48 -6.79 -18.24
N SER A 31 -14.10 -6.82 -19.52
CA SER A 31 -14.66 -7.75 -20.52
C SER A 31 -14.45 -9.23 -20.18
N GLN A 32 -13.45 -9.52 -19.33
CA GLN A 32 -13.14 -10.85 -18.82
C GLN A 32 -13.67 -11.07 -17.40
N GLY A 33 -14.54 -10.17 -16.90
CA GLY A 33 -15.15 -10.24 -15.57
C GLY A 33 -14.26 -9.77 -14.42
N ILE A 34 -13.10 -9.17 -14.70
CA ILE A 34 -12.19 -8.66 -13.66
C ILE A 34 -12.39 -7.16 -13.44
N ASN A 35 -12.86 -6.79 -12.26
CA ASN A 35 -12.91 -5.40 -11.84
C ASN A 35 -11.58 -4.97 -11.18
N LEU A 36 -10.75 -4.24 -11.91
CA LEU A 36 -9.49 -3.71 -11.36
C LEU A 36 -9.72 -2.75 -10.20
N GLY A 37 -10.88 -2.08 -10.13
CA GLY A 37 -11.21 -1.14 -9.06
C GLY A 37 -11.45 -1.77 -7.69
N THR A 38 -11.84 -3.05 -7.65
CA THR A 38 -12.07 -3.79 -6.38
C THR A 38 -10.82 -4.49 -5.88
N THR A 39 -9.71 -4.44 -6.63
CA THR A 39 -8.45 -5.01 -6.17
C THR A 39 -7.96 -4.30 -4.91
N PRO A 40 -7.32 -5.03 -3.97
CA PRO A 40 -6.79 -4.47 -2.74
C PRO A 40 -5.94 -3.22 -3.00
N ALA A 41 -6.04 -2.22 -2.12
CA ALA A 41 -5.35 -0.95 -2.27
C ALA A 41 -3.84 -1.13 -2.53
N TRP A 42 -3.19 -2.05 -1.82
CA TRP A 42 -1.76 -2.34 -2.02
C TRP A 42 -1.37 -2.79 -3.42
N GLN A 43 -2.26 -3.47 -4.17
CA GLN A 43 -1.99 -3.87 -5.56
C GLN A 43 -2.02 -2.65 -6.50
N ARG A 44 -2.85 -1.66 -6.18
CA ARG A 44 -3.06 -0.46 -7.02
C ARG A 44 -2.16 0.71 -6.65
N ARG A 45 -1.79 0.81 -5.36
CA ARG A 45 -1.16 2.00 -4.76
C ARG A 45 0.20 1.68 -4.11
N GLY A 46 0.56 0.41 -3.99
CA GLY A 46 1.79 -0.02 -3.32
C GLY A 46 1.65 -0.11 -1.80
N ILE A 47 2.79 -0.28 -1.12
CA ILE A 47 2.91 -0.41 0.34
C ILE A 47 3.88 0.66 0.82
N ALA A 48 3.61 1.27 1.97
CA ALA A 48 4.55 2.19 2.61
C ALA A 48 5.15 1.56 3.86
N VAL A 49 6.45 1.81 4.07
CA VAL A 49 7.16 1.42 5.28
C VAL A 49 7.76 2.67 5.88
N TYR A 50 7.41 2.97 7.12
CA TYR A 50 7.85 4.18 7.81
C TYR A 50 8.07 3.92 9.30
N ARG A 51 8.71 4.87 9.99
CA ARG A 51 8.90 4.82 11.44
C ARG A 51 7.66 5.39 12.12
N GLY A 52 7.08 4.64 13.04
CA GLY A 52 6.00 5.08 13.91
C GLY A 52 6.34 4.84 15.37
N THR A 53 5.55 5.43 16.25
CA THR A 53 5.60 5.21 17.69
C THR A 53 4.40 4.40 18.12
N VAL A 54 4.61 3.44 19.03
CA VAL A 54 3.52 2.71 19.69
C VAL A 54 3.74 2.74 21.19
N GLU A 55 2.67 2.90 21.94
CA GLU A 55 2.68 2.65 23.38
C GLU A 55 2.63 1.14 23.63
N LYS A 56 3.52 0.68 24.50
CA LYS A 56 3.51 -0.69 25.02
C LYS A 56 3.68 -0.65 26.53
N MET A 57 3.09 -1.61 27.23
CA MET A 57 3.39 -1.81 28.64
C MET A 57 4.81 -2.37 28.77
N GLY A 58 5.70 -1.57 29.34
CA GLY A 58 7.04 -1.95 29.74
C GLY A 58 7.06 -2.32 31.22
N TYR A 59 8.06 -3.08 31.64
CA TYR A 59 8.32 -3.38 33.05
C TYR A 59 9.54 -2.60 33.51
N ASN A 60 9.40 -1.85 34.62
CA ASN A 60 10.52 -1.13 35.22
C ASN A 60 11.17 -2.01 36.32
N PRO A 61 12.36 -2.58 36.10
CA PRO A 61 13.01 -3.44 37.08
C PRO A 61 13.49 -2.71 38.35
N LYS A 62 13.51 -1.36 38.35
CA LYS A 62 13.90 -0.56 39.52
C LYS A 62 12.73 -0.29 40.47
N THR A 63 11.51 -0.16 39.94
CA THR A 63 10.30 0.10 40.75
C THR A 63 9.41 -1.14 40.88
N GLY A 64 9.61 -2.16 40.04
CA GLY A 64 8.81 -3.38 40.05
C GLY A 64 7.45 -3.24 39.36
N GLU A 65 7.18 -2.10 38.71
CA GLU A 65 5.87 -1.75 38.17
C GLU A 65 5.85 -1.82 36.64
N SER A 66 4.67 -2.11 36.08
CA SER A 66 4.42 -1.98 34.65
C SER A 66 3.96 -0.55 34.32
N ALA A 67 4.66 0.11 33.41
CA ALA A 67 4.36 1.47 32.97
C ALA A 67 4.27 1.53 31.43
N PRO A 68 3.44 2.42 30.87
CA PRO A 68 3.41 2.64 29.43
C PRO A 68 4.75 3.25 28.98
N VAL A 69 5.33 2.69 27.92
CA VAL A 69 6.54 3.19 27.27
C VAL A 69 6.29 3.39 25.79
N THR A 70 6.84 4.47 25.26
CA THR A 70 6.82 4.76 23.82
C THR A 70 7.96 4.03 23.14
N ARG A 71 7.65 3.26 22.09
CA ARG A 71 8.65 2.53 21.30
C ARG A 71 8.55 2.86 19.82
N ASN A 72 9.70 3.14 19.22
CA ASN A 72 9.84 3.25 17.78
C ASN A 72 9.70 1.87 17.10
N VAL A 73 8.85 1.80 16.10
CA VAL A 73 8.56 0.59 15.32
C VAL A 73 8.52 0.90 13.83
N SER A 74 8.81 -0.10 13.01
CA SER A 74 8.55 -0.04 11.57
C SER A 74 7.09 -0.39 11.33
N VAL A 75 6.33 0.54 10.77
CA VAL A 75 4.94 0.35 10.37
C VAL A 75 4.90 -0.03 8.89
N ILE A 76 4.12 -1.06 8.56
CA ILE A 76 3.86 -1.48 7.17
C ILE A 76 2.39 -1.16 6.87
N ASP A 77 2.16 -0.16 6.02
CA ASP A 77 0.83 0.27 5.63
C ASP A 77 0.50 -0.20 4.21
N ARG A 78 -0.60 -0.94 4.10
CA ARG A 78 -1.11 -1.56 2.86
C ARG A 78 -2.35 -0.85 2.31
N ASP A 79 -2.88 0.15 3.01
CA ASP A 79 -4.05 0.92 2.58
C ASP A 79 -3.69 2.39 2.38
N LEU A 80 -2.85 2.63 1.38
CA LEU A 80 -2.36 3.97 1.10
C LEU A 80 -3.45 4.83 0.45
N PRO A 81 -3.54 6.12 0.81
CA PRO A 81 -4.31 7.09 0.03
C PRO A 81 -3.58 7.41 -1.29
N LEU A 82 -4.29 8.02 -2.23
CA LEU A 82 -3.67 8.55 -3.43
C LEU A 82 -2.89 9.83 -3.08
N PHE A 83 -1.56 9.81 -3.20
CA PHE A 83 -0.68 10.90 -2.76
C PHE A 83 -0.94 12.27 -3.42
N LYS A 84 -1.52 12.30 -4.61
CA LYS A 84 -1.87 13.54 -5.30
C LYS A 84 -3.13 14.21 -4.75
N THR A 85 -3.92 13.51 -3.93
CA THR A 85 -5.13 14.09 -3.33
C THR A 85 -4.78 14.85 -2.05
N PRO A 86 -5.61 15.80 -1.60
CA PRO A 86 -5.39 16.50 -0.33
C PRO A 86 -5.23 15.55 0.87
N ALA A 87 -6.03 14.48 0.91
CA ALA A 87 -5.91 13.45 1.94
C ALA A 87 -4.57 12.71 1.88
N GLY A 88 -4.08 12.41 0.67
CA GLY A 88 -2.78 11.78 0.47
C GLY A 88 -1.61 12.69 0.83
N GLN A 89 -1.67 13.97 0.46
CA GLN A 89 -0.65 14.96 0.85
C GLN A 89 -0.58 15.12 2.37
N LYS A 90 -1.74 15.20 3.03
CA LYS A 90 -1.84 15.21 4.50
C LYS A 90 -1.22 13.96 5.11
N TRP A 91 -1.55 12.78 4.59
CA TRP A 91 -1.00 11.51 5.06
C TRP A 91 0.54 11.46 4.93
N VAL A 92 1.09 11.93 3.80
CA VAL A 92 2.55 11.99 3.61
C VAL A 92 3.19 12.96 4.60
N ALA A 93 2.59 14.14 4.79
CA ALA A 93 3.09 15.10 5.77
C ALA A 93 3.11 14.48 7.17
N GLU A 94 2.00 13.89 7.61
CA GLU A 94 1.84 13.35 8.96
C GLU A 94 2.69 12.11 9.25
N LYS A 95 2.84 11.20 8.28
CA LYS A 95 3.48 9.88 8.50
C LYS A 95 4.92 9.81 8.05
N ILE A 96 5.34 10.66 7.12
CA ILE A 96 6.67 10.58 6.49
C ILE A 96 7.52 11.82 6.81
N LEU A 97 6.94 13.02 6.78
CA LEU A 97 7.71 14.27 6.87
C LEU A 97 7.80 14.86 8.29
N LEU A 98 6.80 14.62 9.15
CA LEU A 98 6.89 15.06 10.54
C LEU A 98 7.93 14.23 11.29
N PRO A 99 8.82 14.85 12.08
CA PRO A 99 9.69 14.11 12.98
C PRO A 99 8.79 13.39 13.99
N THR A 100 8.81 12.05 13.97
CA THR A 100 8.43 11.26 15.15
C THR A 100 9.33 11.74 16.28
N ASP A 101 8.76 12.44 17.26
CA ASP A 101 9.47 13.07 18.38
C ASP A 101 10.63 12.19 18.87
N ILE A 102 11.84 12.74 18.79
CA ILE A 102 13.10 12.20 19.34
C ILE A 102 13.33 12.89 20.68
#